data_AF-A0A0M4RBP9-F1
#
_entry.id   AF-A0A0M4RBP9-F1
#
_cell.length_a   1.000
_cell.length_b   1.000
_cell.length_c   1.000
_cell.angle_alpha   90.00
_cell.angle_beta   90.00
_cell.angle_gamma   90.00
#
_symmetry.space_group_name_H-M   'P 1'
#
loop_
_entity.id
_entity.type
_entity.pdbx_description
1 polymer ?
#
loop_
_entity_poly.entity_id
_entity_poly.type
_entity_poly.pdbx_seq_one_letter_code
_entity_poly.pdbx_strand_id
1 'polypeptide(L)'
;MSAEDLENYETDMELQLYREYRDVVNLFSYVVETERRFYLANHVDLQARSADGEVYFDLTLQDAWVWDVYRTARFVKNVRVITFKDVNVEELIKSDDLQIPKDGQLGPLG
;
A
#
# COMPACT_ATOMS: atom_id res chain seq x y z
N MET A 1 19.39 -23.38 10.03
CA MET A 1 18.00 -22.91 9.87
C MET A 1 17.19 -24.09 9.39
N SER A 2 16.18 -24.47 10.16
CA SER A 2 15.21 -25.50 9.81
C SER A 2 14.12 -24.91 8.90
N ALA A 3 13.26 -25.76 8.33
CA ALA A 3 12.08 -25.29 7.57
C ALA A 3 11.12 -24.48 8.48
N GLU A 4 10.96 -24.92 9.73
CA GLU A 4 10.17 -24.23 10.74
C GLU A 4 10.77 -22.85 11.10
N ASP A 5 12.10 -22.73 11.16
CA ASP A 5 12.76 -21.43 11.40
C ASP A 5 12.52 -20.44 10.24
N LEU A 6 12.43 -20.95 9.00
CA LEU A 6 12.16 -20.14 7.82
C LEU A 6 10.71 -19.68 7.77
N GLU A 7 9.76 -20.57 8.04
CA GLU A 7 8.32 -20.25 8.10
C GLU A 7 8.00 -19.23 9.20
N ASN A 8 8.61 -19.40 10.39
CA ASN A 8 8.47 -18.43 11.47
C ASN A 8 9.03 -17.05 11.09
N TYR A 9 10.19 -17.03 10.43
CA TYR A 9 10.81 -15.78 9.99
C TYR A 9 9.97 -15.05 8.94
N GLU A 10 9.41 -15.76 7.95
CA GLU A 10 8.50 -15.18 6.95
C GLU A 10 7.23 -14.61 7.60
N THR A 11 6.64 -15.36 8.54
CA THR A 11 5.44 -14.94 9.28
C THR A 11 5.70 -13.66 10.09
N ASP A 12 6.84 -13.56 10.76
CA ASP A 12 7.21 -12.38 11.54
C ASP A 12 7.40 -11.15 10.65
N MET A 13 8.01 -11.32 9.47
CA MET A 13 8.19 -10.23 8.51
C MET A 13 6.85 -9.71 7.97
N GLU A 14 5.90 -10.60 7.66
CA GLU A 14 4.56 -10.22 7.22
C GLU A 14 3.79 -9.50 8.33
N LEU A 15 3.85 -9.99 9.56
CA LEU A 15 3.23 -9.34 10.71
C LEU A 15 3.80 -7.94 10.95
N GLN A 16 5.11 -7.77 10.78
CA GLN A 16 5.75 -6.46 10.88
C GLN A 16 5.27 -5.50 9.77
N LEU A 17 5.16 -5.98 8.54
CA LEU A 17 4.65 -5.19 7.41
C LEU A 17 3.20 -4.72 7.67
N TYR A 18 2.34 -5.62 8.17
CA TYR A 18 0.96 -5.28 8.50
C TYR A 18 0.85 -4.23 9.61
N ARG A 19 1.68 -4.34 10.66
CA ARG A 19 1.73 -3.35 11.75
C ARG A 19 2.15 -1.99 11.23
N GLU A 20 3.23 -1.92 10.44
CA GLU A 20 3.69 -0.67 9.84
C GLU A 20 2.59 -0.04 8.97
N TYR A 21 1.93 -0.83 8.12
CA TYR A 21 0.81 -0.34 7.32
C TYR A 21 -0.28 0.32 8.19
N ARG A 22 -0.71 -0.36 9.26
CA ARG A 22 -1.73 0.16 10.17
C ARG A 22 -1.32 1.50 10.80
N ASP A 23 -0.04 1.66 11.10
CA ASP A 23 0.50 2.87 11.72
C ASP A 23 0.61 4.04 10.73
N VAL A 24 0.83 3.76 9.45
CA VAL A 24 1.13 4.80 8.44
C VAL A 24 -0.03 5.10 7.50
N VAL A 25 -1.03 4.22 7.35
CA VAL A 25 -2.11 4.35 6.34
C VAL A 25 -2.81 5.71 6.40
N ASN A 26 -3.04 6.25 7.60
CA ASN A 26 -3.71 7.54 7.81
C ASN A 26 -2.84 8.76 7.45
N LEU A 27 -1.56 8.56 7.12
CA LEU A 27 -0.65 9.61 6.65
C LEU A 27 -0.74 9.86 5.14
N PHE A 28 -1.46 8.99 4.42
CA PHE A 28 -1.56 9.02 2.97
C PHE A 28 -2.97 9.39 2.50
N SER A 29 -3.05 9.83 1.24
CA SER A 29 -4.31 10.28 0.64
C SER A 29 -4.87 9.26 -0.36
N TYR A 30 -4.03 8.38 -0.89
CA TYR A 30 -4.42 7.40 -1.92
C TYR A 30 -3.88 6.01 -1.63
N VAL A 31 -4.68 5.01 -2.02
CA VAL A 31 -4.24 3.66 -2.30
C VAL A 31 -4.07 3.53 -3.82
N VAL A 32 -2.94 2.98 -4.25
CA VAL A 32 -2.66 2.75 -5.67
C VAL A 32 -2.18 1.33 -5.87
N GLU A 33 -2.92 0.56 -6.67
CA GLU A 33 -2.56 -0.81 -7.02
C GLU A 33 -2.16 -0.91 -8.49
N THR A 34 -1.13 -1.71 -8.70
CA THR A 34 -0.62 -2.10 -10.01
C THR A 34 -0.49 -3.61 -10.02
N GLU A 35 -0.34 -4.23 -11.19
CA GLU A 35 -0.15 -5.69 -11.32
C GLU A 35 0.92 -6.28 -10.38
N ARG A 36 1.96 -5.50 -10.04
CA ARG A 36 3.09 -5.98 -9.24
C ARG A 36 3.10 -5.51 -7.80
N ARG A 37 2.47 -4.38 -7.49
CA ARG A 37 2.68 -3.66 -6.22
C ARG A 37 1.48 -2.83 -5.81
N PHE A 38 1.28 -2.79 -4.50
CA PHE A 38 0.40 -1.90 -3.79
C PHE A 38 1.21 -0.74 -3.19
N TYR A 39 0.66 0.46 -3.27
CA TYR A 39 1.24 1.66 -2.71
C TYR A 39 0.22 2.46 -1.91
N LEU A 40 0.71 3.14 -0.89
CA LEU A 40 0.08 4.33 -0.36
C LEU A 40 0.81 5.55 -0.96
N ALA A 41 0.10 6.62 -1.30
CA ALA A 41 0.70 7.83 -1.86
C ALA A 41 -0.05 9.09 -1.44
N ASN A 42 0.64 10.24 -1.41
CA ASN A 42 0.00 11.54 -1.22
C ASN A 42 -0.27 12.28 -2.53
N HIS A 43 0.48 11.95 -3.59
CA HIS A 43 0.24 12.49 -4.92
C HIS A 43 0.27 11.38 -5.96
N VAL A 44 -0.69 11.43 -6.88
CA VAL A 44 -0.86 10.47 -7.98
C VAL A 44 -1.01 11.27 -9.27
N ASP A 45 -0.16 10.96 -10.25
CA ASP A 45 -0.28 11.43 -11.63
C ASP A 45 -0.31 10.22 -12.56
N LEU A 46 -1.46 9.96 -13.19
CA LEU A 46 -1.67 8.84 -14.10
C LEU A 46 -1.96 9.37 -15.50
N GLN A 47 -1.06 9.09 -16.43
CA GLN A 47 -1.18 9.52 -17.82
C GLN A 47 -1.37 8.31 -18.73
N ALA A 48 -2.47 8.29 -19.49
CA ALA A 48 -2.62 7.37 -20.60
C ALA A 48 -1.77 7.86 -21.79
N ARG A 49 -0.91 7.00 -22.31
CA ARG A 49 -0.02 7.27 -23.45
C ARG A 49 -0.30 6.26 -24.54
N SER A 50 -0.07 6.66 -25.79
CA SER A 50 -0.15 5.78 -26.94
C SER A 50 1.19 5.76 -27.69
N ALA A 51 1.70 4.57 -28.00
CA ALA A 51 2.85 4.38 -28.89
C ALA A 51 2.55 3.22 -29.83
N ASP A 52 2.76 3.43 -31.13
CA ASP A 52 2.62 2.39 -32.16
C ASP A 52 1.28 1.62 -32.14
N GLY A 53 0.20 2.31 -31.75
CA GLY A 53 -1.15 1.74 -31.70
C GLY A 53 -1.51 1.03 -30.39
N GLU A 54 -0.57 0.91 -29.45
CA GLU A 54 -0.80 0.38 -28.11
C GLU A 54 -0.95 1.50 -27.08
N VAL A 55 -1.85 1.30 -26.12
CA VAL A 55 -2.05 2.20 -24.98
C VAL A 55 -1.33 1.64 -23.76
N TYR A 56 -0.58 2.50 -23.07
CA TYR A 56 0.03 2.20 -21.78
C TYR A 56 -0.22 3.34 -20.80
N PHE A 57 -0.04 3.05 -19.52
CA PHE A 57 -0.17 3.99 -18.44
C PHE A 57 1.21 4.35 -17.89
N ASP A 58 1.47 5.64 -17.78
CA ASP A 58 2.63 6.23 -17.11
C ASP A 58 2.16 6.82 -15.78
N LEU A 59 2.43 6.10 -14.70
CA LEU A 59 2.05 6.43 -13.35
C LEU A 59 3.24 7.03 -12.61
N THR A 60 3.07 8.21 -12.04
CA THR A 60 4.01 8.81 -11.08
C THR A 60 3.33 8.96 -9.73
N LEU A 61 3.98 8.47 -8.68
CA LEU A 61 3.57 8.65 -7.28
C LEU A 61 4.62 9.47 -6.54
N GLN A 62 4.19 10.37 -5.66
CA GLN A 62 5.08 11.11 -4.76
C GLN A 62 4.67 10.93 -3.30
N ASP A 63 5.68 10.99 -2.43
CA ASP A 63 5.56 10.73 -1.00
C ASP A 63 4.76 9.43 -0.79
N ALA A 64 5.39 8.34 -1.19
CA ALA A 64 4.75 7.03 -1.29
C ALA A 64 5.37 6.02 -0.35
N TRP A 65 4.56 5.06 0.06
CA TRP A 65 4.96 3.87 0.80
C TRP A 65 4.58 2.63 0.00
N VAL A 66 5.47 1.64 -0.07
CA VAL A 66 5.26 0.42 -0.84
C VAL A 66 5.01 -0.78 0.07
N TRP A 67 3.98 -1.56 -0.22
CA TRP A 67 3.74 -2.84 0.44
C TRP A 67 4.71 -3.89 -0.10
N ASP A 68 5.87 -4.02 0.53
CA ASP A 68 6.93 -4.93 0.11
C ASP A 68 7.69 -5.46 1.34
N VAL A 69 7.53 -6.76 1.61
CA VAL A 69 8.12 -7.45 2.77
C VAL A 69 9.65 -7.48 2.69
N TYR A 70 10.22 -7.47 1.48
CA TYR A 70 11.66 -7.62 1.27
C TYR A 70 12.43 -6.30 1.36
N ARG A 71 11.75 -5.17 1.54
CA ARG A 71 12.39 -3.86 1.64
C ARG A 71 12.66 -3.46 3.08
N THR A 72 13.90 -3.03 3.33
CA THR A 72 14.28 -2.40 4.60
C THR A 72 13.72 -0.98 4.75
N ALA A 73 13.53 -0.25 3.64
CA ALA A 73 12.91 1.06 3.61
C ALA A 73 11.75 1.09 2.61
N ARG A 74 10.54 1.37 3.11
CA ARG A 74 9.32 1.37 2.31
C ARG A 74 8.84 2.76 1.91
N PHE A 75 9.27 3.81 2.61
CA PHE A 75 9.03 5.19 2.21
C PHE A 75 9.95 5.59 1.05
N VAL A 76 9.35 6.09 -0.02
CA VAL A 76 10.03 6.49 -1.25
C VAL A 76 9.50 7.84 -1.70
N LYS A 77 10.42 8.74 -2.07
CA LYS A 77 10.07 10.11 -2.46
C LYS A 77 9.29 10.16 -3.78
N ASN A 78 9.73 9.37 -4.77
CA ASN A 78 9.09 9.27 -6.08
C ASN A 78 9.08 7.81 -6.54
N VAL A 79 7.97 7.39 -7.13
CA VAL A 79 7.82 6.11 -7.85
C VAL A 79 7.33 6.41 -9.25
N ARG A 80 7.90 5.76 -10.26
CA ARG A 80 7.36 5.76 -11.61
C ARG A 80 7.10 4.33 -12.06
N VAL A 81 5.91 4.05 -12.56
CA VAL A 81 5.50 2.76 -13.10
C VAL A 81 5.01 2.97 -14.52
N ILE A 82 5.56 2.19 -15.46
CA ILE A 82 5.04 2.09 -16.83
C ILE A 82 4.38 0.73 -16.94
N THR A 83 3.10 0.68 -17.30
CA THR A 83 2.35 -0.58 -17.40
C THR A 83 1.35 -0.56 -18.54
N PHE A 84 1.12 -1.73 -19.13
CA PHE A 84 0.03 -1.97 -20.09
C PHE A 84 -1.20 -2.61 -19.41
N LYS A 85 -1.13 -2.79 -18.09
CA LYS A 85 -2.21 -3.31 -17.25
C LYS A 85 -2.98 -2.18 -16.60
N ASP A 86 -4.05 -2.56 -15.93
CA ASP A 86 -4.82 -1.68 -15.06
C ASP A 86 -3.97 -1.07 -13.94
N VAL A 87 -4.40 0.11 -13.53
CA VAL A 87 -3.93 0.82 -12.35
C VAL A 87 -5.19 1.21 -11.58
N ASN A 88 -5.35 0.67 -10.38
CA ASN A 88 -6.44 1.07 -9.49
C ASN A 88 -5.95 2.24 -8.62
N VAL A 89 -6.75 3.31 -8.54
CA VAL A 89 -6.44 4.50 -7.73
C VAL A 89 -7.67 4.81 -6.89
N GLU A 90 -7.52 4.71 -5.58
CA GLU A 90 -8.58 4.97 -4.61
C GLU A 90 -8.16 6.11 -3.68
N GLU A 91 -9.05 7.07 -3.46
CA GLU A 91 -8.85 8.12 -2.47
C GLU A 91 -9.30 7.62 -1.10
N LEU A 92 -8.42 7.72 -0.12
CA LEU A 92 -8.69 7.28 1.24
C LEU A 92 -9.56 8.32 1.97
N ILE A 93 -10.60 7.85 2.65
CA ILE A 93 -11.36 8.69 3.57
C ILE A 93 -10.50 8.89 4.82
N LYS A 94 -10.18 10.15 5.14
CA LYS A 94 -9.41 10.48 6.34
C LYS A 94 -10.25 10.21 7.57
N SER A 95 -9.63 9.65 8.61
CA SER A 95 -10.31 9.14 9.80
C SER A 95 -11.08 10.21 10.61
N ASP A 96 -10.86 11.50 10.34
CA ASP A 96 -11.68 12.57 10.92
C ASP A 96 -13.14 12.53 10.43
N ASP A 97 -13.39 11.95 9.25
CA ASP A 97 -14.73 11.81 8.65
C ASP A 97 -15.42 10.48 8.98
N LEU A 98 -14.65 9.44 9.38
CA LEU A 98 -15.18 8.17 9.86
C LEU A 98 -14.71 7.93 11.30
N GLN A 99 -15.56 8.27 12.26
CA GLN A 99 -15.42 7.77 13.63
C GLN A 99 -15.62 6.26 13.64
N ILE A 100 -14.54 5.50 13.51
CA ILE A 100 -14.54 4.08 13.79
C ILE A 100 -14.60 3.93 15.32
N PRO A 101 -15.63 3.28 15.88
CA PRO A 101 -15.67 2.99 17.31
C PRO A 101 -14.40 2.24 17.68
N LYS A 102 -13.68 2.72 18.70
CA LYS A 102 -12.52 2.00 19.24
C LYS A 102 -13.00 0.64 19.73
N ASP A 103 -12.52 -0.44 19.11
CA ASP A 103 -12.69 -1.79 19.64
C ASP A 103 -12.17 -1.82 21.08
N GLY A 104 -13.10 -1.97 22.05
CA GLY A 104 -12.74 -1.88 23.47
C GLY A 104 -13.88 -2.07 24.48
N GLN A 105 -15.05 -2.57 24.10
CA GLN A 105 -16.08 -2.97 25.06
C GLN A 105 -16.74 -4.29 24.66
N LEU A 106 -16.00 -5.39 24.85
CA LEU A 106 -16.63 -6.63 25.27
C LEU A 106 -16.85 -6.52 26.79
N GLY A 107 -18.00 -5.94 27.17
CA GLY A 107 -18.49 -6.05 28.54
C GLY A 107 -18.77 -7.53 28.88
N PRO A 108 -18.67 -7.94 30.15
CA PRO A 108 -18.89 -9.33 30.50
C PRO A 108 -20.33 -9.72 30.15
N LEU A 109 -20.47 -10.83 29.43
CA LEU A 109 -21.77 -11.46 29.21
C LEU A 109 -22.27 -11.96 30.56
N GLY A 110 -23.25 -11.27 31.11
CA GLY A 110 -24.07 -11.73 32.24
C GLY A 110 -25.19 -12.66 31.78
#